data_AF-A0A257LZG1-F1
#
_entry.id   AF-A0A257LZG1-F1
#
_cell.length_a   1.000
_cell.length_b   1.000
_cell.length_c   1.000
_cell.angle_alpha   90.00
_cell.angle_beta   90.00
_cell.angle_gamma   90.00
#
_symmetry.space_group_name_H-M   'P 1'
#
loop_
_entity.id
_entity.type
_entity.pdbx_description
1 polymer ?
#
loop_
_entity_poly.entity_id
_entity_poly.type
_entity_poly.pdbx_seq_one_letter_code
_entity_poly.pdbx_strand_id
1 'polypeptide(L)'
;MTFCPFCGVRQDVNLRQIHFRDMGFIPSMACPECTTPLAMIEFDTEPKIQIERCPTCYGTFFNPGEVEALLDTQTNPLVWLDPEQLNQIAADFQQEREIFYRKCPVCFERMSHVNFGGHSGVILDRCGTHGVWLDGSKLRRLTEWWRAGGKLIYQQNEAKRVKQIYDEKKPAFSDLTPGTIQSLSDRPVTNVETGASLVWLASEVVAALASSVVD
;
A
#
# COMPACT_ATOMS: atom_id res chain seq x y z
N MET A 1 17.74 5.31 -21.37
CA MET A 1 17.32 4.07 -22.05
C MET A 1 15.81 4.11 -22.17
N THR A 2 15.27 4.03 -23.38
CA THR A 2 13.85 4.20 -23.75
C THR A 2 13.42 3.04 -24.63
N PHE A 3 12.33 2.35 -24.30
CA PHE A 3 11.76 1.26 -25.10
C PHE A 3 10.26 1.14 -24.80
N CYS A 4 9.34 0.84 -25.72
CA CYS A 4 9.37 0.56 -27.16
C CYS A 4 7.94 0.87 -27.66
N PRO A 5 7.71 1.28 -28.91
CA PRO A 5 6.45 1.90 -29.35
C PRO A 5 5.26 0.95 -29.58
N PHE A 6 5.41 -0.35 -29.30
CA PHE A 6 4.34 -1.33 -29.60
C PHE A 6 4.00 -2.30 -28.47
N CYS A 7 4.91 -2.61 -27.52
CA CYS A 7 4.59 -3.50 -26.39
C CYS A 7 5.66 -3.58 -25.27
N GLY A 8 6.95 -3.59 -25.63
CA GLY A 8 8.01 -4.15 -24.80
C GLY A 8 8.93 -3.16 -24.08
N VAL A 9 8.43 -2.60 -22.97
CA VAL A 9 9.06 -1.84 -21.85
C VAL A 9 10.61 -1.82 -21.81
N ARG A 10 11.35 -0.74 -21.58
CA ARG A 10 11.27 0.37 -20.60
C ARG A 10 11.31 1.78 -21.19
N GLN A 11 10.22 2.52 -21.06
CA GLN A 11 10.28 3.94 -20.72
C GLN A 11 9.98 4.00 -19.23
N ASP A 12 10.98 4.43 -18.47
CA ASP A 12 10.78 4.83 -17.08
C ASP A 12 9.52 5.72 -16.99
N VAL A 13 8.79 5.69 -15.87
CA VAL A 13 7.92 6.84 -15.58
C VAL A 13 8.83 8.04 -15.69
N ASN A 14 8.44 9.04 -16.47
CA ASN A 14 9.26 10.25 -16.56
C ASN A 14 9.13 10.98 -15.21
N LEU A 15 9.81 10.44 -14.19
CA LEU A 15 9.91 11.03 -12.88
C LEU A 15 10.57 12.39 -13.00
N ARG A 16 11.21 12.78 -14.12
CA ARG A 16 11.70 14.14 -14.35
C ARG A 16 10.57 15.18 -14.54
N GLN A 17 9.32 14.76 -14.72
CA GLN A 17 8.17 15.67 -14.63
C GLN A 17 7.85 16.04 -13.16
N ILE A 18 8.40 15.29 -12.21
CA ILE A 18 8.34 15.58 -10.77
C ILE A 18 9.77 15.96 -10.37
N HIS A 19 9.99 17.18 -9.89
CA HIS A 19 11.31 17.51 -9.38
C HIS A 19 11.66 16.51 -8.26
N PHE A 20 12.78 15.81 -8.40
CA PHE A 20 13.26 14.88 -7.39
C PHE A 20 14.71 15.22 -7.02
N ARG A 21 15.05 14.93 -5.77
CA ARG A 21 16.40 15.07 -5.23
C ARG A 21 16.97 13.68 -5.01
N ASP A 22 18.18 13.46 -5.52
CA ASP A 22 18.96 12.27 -5.18
C ASP A 22 19.58 12.48 -3.79
N MET A 23 19.21 11.60 -2.87
CA MET A 23 19.67 11.64 -1.47
C MET A 23 20.87 10.71 -1.25
N GLY A 24 21.32 9.99 -2.29
CA GLY A 24 22.48 9.11 -2.27
C GLY A 24 22.14 7.63 -2.07
N PHE A 25 23.19 6.81 -2.06
CA PHE A 25 23.10 5.36 -1.89
C PHE A 25 22.83 4.94 -0.44
N ILE A 26 22.11 3.83 -0.28
CA ILE A 26 21.85 3.13 0.97
C ILE A 26 22.63 1.81 0.96
N PRO A 27 23.85 1.75 1.54
CA PRO A 27 24.71 0.56 1.44
C PRO A 27 24.11 -0.69 2.07
N SER A 28 23.22 -0.53 3.04
CA SER A 28 22.55 -1.64 3.75
C SER A 28 21.42 -2.29 2.96
N MET A 29 20.94 -1.68 1.88
CA MET A 29 19.83 -2.18 1.08
C MET A 29 20.29 -2.54 -0.33
N ALA A 30 20.30 -3.84 -0.62
CA ALA A 30 20.66 -4.36 -1.94
C ALA A 30 19.41 -4.61 -2.78
N CYS A 31 19.49 -4.28 -4.07
CA CYS A 31 18.46 -4.62 -5.04
C CYS A 31 18.26 -6.15 -5.10
N PRO A 32 17.03 -6.68 -4.94
CA PRO A 32 16.75 -8.11 -5.00
C PRO A 32 16.85 -8.68 -6.42
N GLU A 33 17.02 -7.84 -7.45
CA GLU A 33 17.17 -8.25 -8.84
C GLU A 33 18.63 -8.30 -9.29
N CYS A 34 19.40 -7.25 -8.96
CA CYS A 34 20.74 -7.06 -9.51
C CYS A 34 21.80 -6.73 -8.45
N THR A 35 21.45 -6.87 -7.16
CA THR A 35 22.30 -6.67 -5.96
C THR A 35 22.97 -5.30 -5.81
N THR A 36 22.76 -4.38 -6.75
CA THR A 36 23.23 -2.99 -6.67
C THR A 36 22.64 -2.30 -5.43
N PRO A 37 23.44 -1.53 -4.66
CA PRO A 37 22.91 -0.70 -3.59
C PRO A 37 21.79 0.22 -4.09
N LEU A 38 20.69 0.28 -3.35
CA LEU A 38 19.59 1.19 -3.68
C LEU A 38 20.01 2.64 -3.42
N ALA A 39 19.45 3.57 -4.18
CA ALA A 39 19.57 5.00 -3.93
C ALA A 39 18.24 5.53 -3.38
N MET A 40 18.30 6.47 -2.44
CA MET A 40 17.10 7.17 -1.98
C MET A 40 16.83 8.35 -2.90
N ILE A 41 15.60 8.44 -3.41
CA ILE A 41 15.13 9.62 -4.12
C ILE A 41 13.97 10.24 -3.36
N GLU A 42 13.97 11.57 -3.26
CA GLU A 42 12.89 12.34 -2.65
C GLU A 42 12.17 13.13 -3.73
N PHE A 43 10.84 13.00 -3.80
CA PHE A 43 9.99 13.80 -4.66
C PHE A 43 9.61 15.12 -3.98
N ASP A 44 9.58 16.19 -4.77
CA ASP A 44 9.10 17.51 -4.37
C ASP A 44 7.56 17.56 -4.41
N THR A 45 6.95 16.76 -3.54
CA THR A 45 5.51 16.68 -3.30
C THR A 45 5.20 17.17 -1.89
N GLU A 46 3.94 17.51 -1.61
CA GLU A 46 3.49 17.82 -0.25
C GLU A 46 2.41 16.79 0.16
N PRO A 47 2.68 15.90 1.12
CA PRO A 47 3.96 15.72 1.83
C PRO A 47 5.06 15.14 0.93
N LYS A 48 6.31 15.32 1.37
CA LYS A 48 7.47 14.77 0.66
C LYS A 48 7.45 13.25 0.69
N ILE A 49 7.62 12.66 -0.48
CA ILE A 49 7.67 11.20 -0.64
C ILE A 49 9.11 10.80 -0.90
N GLN A 50 9.63 9.86 -0.11
CA GLN A 50 10.96 9.27 -0.29
C GLN A 50 10.79 7.81 -0.68
N ILE A 51 11.56 7.35 -1.68
CA ILE A 51 11.53 5.94 -2.11
C ILE A 51 12.95 5.45 -2.38
N GLU A 52 13.18 4.15 -2.18
CA GLU A 52 14.45 3.51 -2.51
C GLU A 52 14.40 2.92 -3.92
N ARG A 53 15.26 3.41 -4.80
CA ARG A 53 15.27 3.06 -6.21
C ARG A 53 16.62 2.52 -6.63
N CYS A 54 16.60 1.40 -7.34
CA CYS A 54 17.80 0.85 -7.95
C CYS A 54 18.22 1.71 -9.16
N PRO A 55 19.48 2.19 -9.23
CA PRO A 55 19.94 2.98 -10.38
C PRO A 55 20.09 2.14 -11.67
N THR A 56 20.26 0.83 -11.53
CA THR A 56 20.57 -0.09 -12.64
C THR A 56 19.28 -0.64 -13.26
N CYS A 57 18.46 -1.29 -12.42
CA CYS A 57 17.24 -1.94 -12.87
C CYS A 57 15.98 -1.11 -12.59
N TYR A 58 16.07 0.08 -12.01
CA TYR A 58 14.92 0.95 -11.72
C TYR A 58 13.81 0.31 -10.86
N GLY A 59 14.04 -0.88 -10.32
CA GLY A 59 13.19 -1.48 -9.30
C GLY A 59 13.15 -0.58 -8.08
N THR A 60 11.96 -0.45 -7.49
CA THR A 60 11.68 0.54 -6.46
C THR A 60 11.06 -0.17 -5.26
N PHE A 61 11.58 0.11 -4.07
CA PHE A 61 10.97 -0.26 -2.81
C PHE A 61 10.15 0.93 -2.30
N PHE A 62 8.98 0.61 -1.74
CA PHE A 62 8.06 1.56 -1.17
C PHE A 62 7.69 1.11 0.25
N ASN A 63 7.75 2.02 1.19
CA ASN A 63 7.17 1.84 2.51
C ASN A 63 5.63 1.76 2.41
N PRO A 64 4.94 1.28 3.46
CA PRO A 64 3.49 1.13 3.43
C PRO A 64 2.80 2.48 3.18
N GLY A 65 1.96 2.55 2.15
CA GLY A 65 1.21 3.76 1.77
C GLY A 65 1.92 4.68 0.76
N GLU A 66 3.21 4.50 0.49
CA GLU A 66 3.94 5.38 -0.43
C GLU A 66 3.59 5.17 -1.91
N VAL A 67 3.18 3.95 -2.29
CA VAL A 67 2.71 3.67 -3.65
C VAL A 67 1.47 4.51 -3.95
N GLU A 68 0.49 4.47 -3.04
CA GLU A 68 -0.76 5.20 -3.13
C GLU A 68 -0.52 6.71 -3.14
N ALA A 69 0.33 7.20 -2.23
CA ALA A 69 0.70 8.61 -2.16
C ALA A 69 1.36 9.09 -3.46
N LEU A 70 2.30 8.31 -4.02
CA LEU A 70 2.96 8.66 -5.27
C LEU A 70 1.96 8.67 -6.44
N LEU A 71 1.09 7.66 -6.53
CA LEU A 71 0.08 7.61 -7.58
C LEU A 71 -0.87 8.81 -7.51
N ASP A 72 -1.30 9.20 -6.31
CA ASP A 72 -2.17 10.36 -6.10
C ASP A 72 -1.53 11.66 -6.58
N THR A 73 -0.23 11.88 -6.29
CA THR A 73 0.49 13.08 -6.79
C THR A 73 0.61 13.14 -8.31
N GLN A 74 0.54 11.99 -9.00
CA GLN A 74 0.68 11.89 -10.44
C GLN A 74 -0.65 11.94 -11.20
N THR A 75 -1.78 12.10 -10.51
CA THR A 75 -3.10 12.03 -11.13
C THR A 75 -3.90 13.30 -10.90
N ASN A 76 -4.57 13.75 -11.97
CA ASN A 76 -5.51 14.86 -11.88
C ASN A 76 -6.76 14.35 -11.14
N PRO A 77 -7.32 15.09 -10.15
CA PRO A 77 -8.54 14.70 -9.45
C PRO A 77 -9.77 14.50 -10.35
N LEU A 78 -9.78 15.07 -11.56
CA LEU A 78 -10.84 14.86 -12.55
C LEU A 78 -10.50 13.63 -13.42
N VAL A 79 -10.88 12.45 -12.94
CA VAL A 79 -10.77 11.19 -13.70
C VAL A 79 -12.14 10.79 -14.22
N TRP A 80 -12.23 10.54 -15.53
CA TRP A 80 -13.40 9.91 -16.14
C TRP A 80 -13.25 8.39 -15.98
N LEU A 81 -14.23 7.76 -15.33
CA LEU A 81 -14.25 6.31 -15.14
C LEU A 81 -14.65 5.64 -16.46
N ASP A 82 -13.71 4.94 -17.09
CA ASP A 82 -13.98 4.05 -18.22
C ASP A 82 -13.68 2.60 -17.80
N PRO A 83 -14.70 1.82 -17.40
CA PRO A 83 -14.54 0.44 -16.97
C PRO A 83 -13.98 -0.48 -18.07
N GLU A 84 -14.30 -0.20 -19.34
CA GLU A 84 -13.83 -1.01 -20.47
C GLU A 84 -12.34 -0.77 -20.69
N GLN A 85 -11.93 0.50 -20.66
CA GLN A 85 -10.51 0.87 -20.71
C GLN A 85 -9.72 0.25 -19.54
N LEU A 86 -10.28 0.24 -18.32
CA LEU A 86 -9.65 -0.38 -17.15
C LEU A 86 -9.44 -1.90 -17.31
N ASN A 87 -10.44 -2.59 -17.88
CA ASN A 87 -10.36 -4.02 -18.16
C ASN A 87 -9.34 -4.33 -19.25
N GLN A 88 -9.31 -3.52 -20.32
CA GLN A 88 -8.32 -3.66 -21.40
C GLN A 88 -6.91 -3.46 -20.89
N ILE A 89 -6.67 -2.38 -20.13
CA ILE A 89 -5.38 -2.12 -19.47
C ILE A 89 -4.97 -3.32 -18.61
N ALA A 90 -5.88 -3.85 -17.78
CA ALA A 90 -5.59 -5.00 -16.93
C ALA A 90 -5.30 -6.28 -17.73
N ALA A 91 -6.05 -6.54 -18.79
CA ALA A 91 -5.94 -7.73 -19.65
C ALA A 91 -4.63 -7.72 -20.47
N ASP A 92 -4.25 -6.56 -21.01
CA ASP A 92 -2.98 -6.35 -21.74
C ASP A 92 -1.75 -6.71 -20.88
N PHE A 93 -1.91 -6.69 -19.55
CA PHE A 93 -0.85 -7.04 -18.61
C PHE A 93 -0.80 -8.52 -18.22
N GLN A 94 -1.76 -9.37 -18.60
CA GLN A 94 -1.82 -10.80 -18.24
C GLN A 94 -0.88 -11.71 -19.06
N GLN A 95 0.29 -11.23 -19.50
CA GLN A 95 1.28 -12.11 -20.13
C GLN A 95 1.78 -13.19 -19.16
N GLU A 96 2.06 -14.39 -19.67
CA GLU A 96 2.75 -15.46 -18.94
C GLU A 96 4.06 -14.91 -18.38
N ARG A 97 4.21 -14.95 -17.06
CA ARG A 97 5.39 -14.44 -16.36
C ARG A 97 6.03 -15.57 -15.58
N GLU A 98 7.34 -15.68 -15.75
CA GLU A 98 8.17 -16.50 -14.88
C GLU A 98 8.11 -15.96 -13.45
N ILE A 99 7.66 -16.78 -12.50
CA ILE A 99 7.40 -16.38 -11.12
C ILE A 99 8.70 -16.47 -10.32
N PHE A 100 9.32 -15.33 -10.06
CA PHE A 100 10.53 -15.23 -9.23
C PHE A 100 10.22 -14.60 -7.88
N TYR A 101 10.32 -15.39 -6.82
CA TYR A 101 10.16 -14.88 -5.45
C TYR A 101 11.40 -14.11 -5.02
N ARG A 102 11.21 -12.81 -4.76
CA ARG A 102 12.26 -11.90 -4.29
C ARG A 102 12.36 -11.88 -2.76
N LYS A 103 13.55 -11.56 -2.26
CA LYS A 103 13.78 -11.29 -0.83
C LYS A 103 13.57 -9.81 -0.53
N CYS A 104 12.99 -9.50 0.61
CA CYS A 104 12.85 -8.13 1.09
C CYS A 104 14.22 -7.48 1.28
N PRO A 105 14.48 -6.25 0.77
CA PRO A 105 15.75 -5.55 0.99
C PRO A 105 16.04 -5.19 2.45
N VAL A 106 15.02 -5.24 3.32
CA VAL A 106 15.12 -4.87 4.74
C VAL A 106 15.34 -6.09 5.63
N CYS A 107 14.47 -7.09 5.58
CA CYS A 107 14.56 -8.29 6.43
C CYS A 107 15.04 -9.56 5.74
N PHE A 108 15.26 -9.54 4.43
CA PHE A 108 15.66 -10.70 3.62
C PHE A 108 14.68 -11.88 3.60
N GLU A 109 13.49 -11.74 4.18
CA GLU A 109 12.40 -12.72 4.06
C GLU A 109 11.79 -12.72 2.66
N ARG A 110 11.18 -13.84 2.28
CA ARG A 110 10.53 -14.00 0.98
C ARG A 110 9.29 -13.11 0.91
N MET A 111 9.19 -12.30 -0.14
CA MET A 111 8.02 -11.47 -0.40
C MET A 111 6.94 -12.26 -1.16
N SER A 112 5.67 -11.95 -0.92
CA SER A 112 4.53 -12.57 -1.59
C SER A 112 4.09 -11.75 -2.80
N HIS A 113 3.71 -12.42 -3.89
CA HIS A 113 3.17 -11.74 -5.06
C HIS A 113 1.72 -11.30 -4.80
N VAL A 114 1.44 -10.03 -5.04
CA VAL A 114 0.10 -9.44 -4.92
C VAL A 114 -0.24 -8.65 -6.17
N ASN A 115 -1.44 -8.85 -6.72
CA ASN A 115 -1.99 -7.98 -7.76
C ASN A 115 -2.47 -6.69 -7.11
N PHE A 116 -1.87 -5.54 -7.45
CA PHE A 116 -2.24 -4.27 -6.84
C PHE A 116 -3.71 -3.92 -7.14
N GLY A 117 -4.45 -3.53 -6.10
CA GLY A 117 -5.89 -3.30 -6.17
C GLY A 117 -6.73 -4.53 -6.55
N GLY A 118 -6.12 -5.72 -6.61
CA GLY A 118 -6.77 -6.97 -7.03
C GLY A 118 -7.14 -7.05 -8.52
N HIS A 119 -6.90 -5.98 -9.30
CA HIS A 119 -7.42 -5.86 -10.67
C HIS A 119 -6.46 -5.15 -11.63
N SER A 120 -5.38 -4.52 -11.14
CA SER A 120 -4.50 -3.73 -12.03
C SER A 120 -3.71 -4.57 -13.04
N GLY A 121 -3.55 -5.87 -12.81
CA GLY A 121 -2.63 -6.73 -13.60
C GLY A 121 -1.15 -6.48 -13.29
N VAL A 122 -0.87 -5.54 -12.39
CA VAL A 122 0.46 -5.21 -11.90
C VAL A 122 0.74 -6.02 -10.63
N ILE A 123 1.71 -6.93 -10.74
CA ILE A 123 2.15 -7.76 -9.61
C ILE A 123 3.28 -7.06 -8.87
N LEU A 124 3.07 -6.82 -7.58
CA LEU A 124 4.05 -6.35 -6.61
C LEU A 124 4.54 -7.51 -5.76
N ASP A 125 5.74 -7.36 -5.19
CA ASP A 125 6.25 -8.28 -4.19
C ASP A 125 6.11 -7.61 -2.81
N ARG A 126 5.23 -8.15 -1.97
CA ARG A 126 4.92 -7.58 -0.65
C ARG A 126 5.67 -8.30 0.45
N CYS A 127 6.37 -7.54 1.28
CA CYS A 127 6.84 -7.98 2.58
C CYS A 127 5.69 -7.88 3.61
N GLY A 128 5.61 -8.83 4.54
CA GLY A 128 4.58 -8.82 5.59
C GLY A 128 4.71 -7.66 6.57
N THR A 129 5.91 -7.10 6.71
CA THR A 129 6.26 -6.13 7.77
C THR A 129 6.79 -4.80 7.25
N HIS A 130 7.54 -4.78 6.15
CA HIS A 130 8.30 -3.59 5.76
C HIS A 130 7.68 -2.76 4.63
N GLY A 131 7.22 -3.38 3.55
CA GLY A 131 6.84 -2.61 2.35
C GLY A 131 6.63 -3.48 1.12
N VAL A 132 6.64 -2.83 -0.04
CA VAL A 132 6.43 -3.48 -1.34
C VAL A 132 7.55 -3.16 -2.31
N TRP A 133 7.92 -4.16 -3.10
CA TRP A 133 8.84 -4.01 -4.22
C TRP A 133 8.07 -4.02 -5.53
N LEU A 134 8.42 -3.08 -6.39
CA LEU A 134 7.86 -2.89 -7.71
C LEU A 134 8.99 -2.84 -8.74
N ASP A 135 8.93 -3.73 -9.72
CA ASP A 135 9.91 -3.73 -10.80
C ASP A 135 9.81 -2.43 -11.63
N GLY A 136 10.96 -1.92 -12.10
CA GLY A 136 11.03 -0.60 -12.75
C GLY A 136 10.20 -0.46 -14.04
N SER A 137 9.79 -1.57 -14.66
CA SER A 137 8.92 -1.59 -15.83
C SER A 137 7.42 -1.46 -15.50
N LYS A 138 7.04 -1.65 -14.23
CA LYS A 138 5.64 -1.81 -13.82
C LYS A 138 5.01 -0.53 -13.26
N LEU A 139 5.81 0.43 -12.77
CA LEU A 139 5.29 1.68 -12.18
C LEU A 139 4.50 2.54 -13.18
N ARG A 140 4.95 2.62 -14.44
CA ARG A 140 4.23 3.35 -15.50
C ARG A 140 2.84 2.78 -15.74
N ARG A 141 2.77 1.46 -15.85
CA ARG A 141 1.51 0.71 -16.04
C ARG A 141 0.55 0.93 -14.87
N LEU A 142 1.09 0.88 -13.66
CA LEU A 142 0.32 1.14 -12.45
C LEU A 142 -0.25 2.57 -12.43
N THR A 143 0.55 3.54 -12.85
CA THR A 143 0.13 4.95 -12.97
C THR A 143 -0.95 5.13 -14.04
N GLU A 144 -0.84 4.47 -15.19
CA GLU A 144 -1.86 4.47 -16.25
C GLU A 144 -3.19 3.90 -15.74
N TRP A 145 -3.16 2.75 -15.06
CA TRP A 145 -4.35 2.15 -14.46
C TRP A 145 -4.99 3.03 -13.39
N TRP A 146 -4.19 3.66 -12.52
CA TRP A 146 -4.70 4.60 -11.51
C TRP A 146 -5.38 5.82 -12.15
N ARG A 147 -4.75 6.40 -13.19
CA ARG A 147 -5.29 7.53 -13.98
C ARG A 147 -6.59 7.21 -14.71
N ALA A 148 -6.79 5.96 -15.12
CA ALA A 148 -8.04 5.52 -15.76
C ALA A 148 -9.18 5.26 -14.76
N GLY A 149 -8.96 5.51 -13.46
CA GLY A 149 -9.97 5.34 -12.41
C GLY A 149 -9.79 4.10 -11.55
N GLY A 150 -8.67 3.39 -11.69
CA GLY A 150 -8.34 2.23 -10.86
C GLY A 150 -8.32 2.53 -9.35
N LYS A 151 -8.09 3.78 -8.96
CA LYS A 151 -8.19 4.24 -7.56
C LYS A 151 -9.50 3.83 -6.89
N LEU A 152 -10.63 3.97 -7.59
CA LEU A 152 -11.93 3.62 -7.03
C LEU A 152 -12.05 2.11 -6.80
N ILE A 153 -11.59 1.30 -7.75
CA ILE A 153 -11.56 -0.18 -7.62
C ILE A 153 -10.66 -0.59 -6.45
N TYR A 154 -9.48 0.00 -6.35
CA TYR A 154 -8.54 -0.23 -5.25
C TYR A 154 -9.20 0.05 -3.89
N GLN A 155 -9.79 1.23 -3.71
CA GLN A 155 -10.44 1.64 -2.46
C GLN A 155 -11.59 0.70 -2.08
N GLN A 156 -12.42 0.31 -3.05
CA GLN A 156 -13.52 -0.64 -2.83
C GLN A 156 -13.01 -2.02 -2.40
N ASN A 157 -11.94 -2.50 -3.02
CA ASN A 157 -11.38 -3.82 -2.71
C ASN A 157 -10.66 -3.84 -1.36
N GLU A 158 -9.94 -2.78 -1.00
CA GLU A 158 -9.34 -2.65 0.34
C GLU A 158 -10.43 -2.55 1.43
N ALA A 159 -11.50 -1.78 1.20
CA ALA A 159 -12.62 -1.72 2.14
C ALA A 159 -13.29 -3.10 2.36
N LYS A 160 -13.48 -3.87 1.28
CA LYS A 160 -13.97 -5.26 1.36
C LYS A 160 -13.00 -6.16 2.14
N ARG A 161 -11.70 -6.05 1.88
CA ARG A 161 -10.66 -6.83 2.55
C ARG A 161 -10.62 -6.57 4.06
N VAL A 162 -10.68 -5.29 4.46
CA VAL A 162 -10.72 -4.89 5.88
C VAL A 162 -11.98 -5.44 6.55
N LYS A 163 -13.15 -5.32 5.89
CA LYS A 163 -14.40 -5.87 6.40
C LYS A 163 -14.34 -7.38 6.60
N GLN A 164 -13.80 -8.12 5.64
CA GLN A 164 -13.64 -9.58 5.75
C GLN A 164 -12.75 -9.96 6.94
N ILE A 165 -11.60 -9.29 7.11
CA ILE A 165 -10.71 -9.53 8.26
C ILE A 165 -11.41 -9.24 9.58
N TYR A 166 -12.22 -8.17 9.64
CA TYR A 166 -12.99 -7.83 10.83
C TYR A 166 -14.06 -8.90 11.13
N ASP A 167 -14.81 -9.32 10.12
CA ASP A 167 -15.88 -10.34 10.27
C ASP A 167 -15.29 -11.71 10.68
N GLU A 168 -14.14 -12.10 10.14
CA GLU A 168 -13.42 -13.34 10.51
C GLU A 168 -12.89 -13.33 11.94
N LYS A 169 -12.44 -12.17 12.43
CA LYS A 169 -11.92 -12.01 13.80
C LYS A 169 -13.00 -11.69 14.82
N LYS A 170 -14.25 -11.48 14.38
CA LYS A 170 -15.36 -11.16 15.27
C LYS A 170 -15.60 -12.36 16.19
N PRO A 171 -15.46 -12.23 17.52
CA PRO A 171 -15.81 -13.30 18.41
C PRO A 171 -17.30 -13.61 18.22
N ALA A 172 -17.64 -14.89 18.07
CA ALA A 172 -19.02 -15.33 18.03
C ALA A 172 -19.67 -14.95 19.37
N PHE A 173 -20.50 -13.91 19.36
CA PHE A 173 -21.23 -13.45 20.55
C PHE A 173 -22.29 -14.46 21.01
N SER A 174 -22.34 -15.67 20.41
CA SER A 174 -23.32 -16.72 20.67
C SER A 174 -22.98 -17.64 21.84
N ASP A 175 -21.81 -17.52 22.47
CA ASP A 175 -21.40 -18.38 23.59
C ASP A 175 -21.50 -17.71 24.98
N LEU A 176 -22.02 -16.48 25.05
CA LEU A 176 -22.40 -15.89 26.33
C LEU A 176 -23.74 -16.49 26.78
N THR A 177 -23.67 -17.61 27.49
CA THR A 177 -24.78 -18.03 28.35
C THR A 177 -25.14 -16.86 29.28
N PRO A 178 -26.44 -16.54 29.49
CA PRO A 178 -26.84 -15.57 30.50
C PRO A 178 -26.61 -16.20 31.88
N GLY A 179 -25.34 -16.19 32.32
CA GLY A 179 -24.87 -16.83 33.54
C GLY A 179 -24.06 -15.85 34.37
N THR A 180 -24.75 -15.21 35.32
CA THR A 180 -24.18 -14.57 36.51
C THR A 180 -23.27 -13.37 36.27
N ILE A 181 -23.88 -12.19 36.11
CA ILE A 181 -23.23 -10.94 36.56
C ILE A 181 -23.11 -11.05 38.08
N GLN A 182 -21.96 -11.51 38.57
CA GLN A 182 -21.62 -11.34 39.98
C GLN A 182 -21.21 -9.88 40.14
N SER A 183 -22.01 -9.13 40.89
CA SER A 183 -21.76 -7.73 41.22
C SER A 183 -20.37 -7.60 41.82
N LEU A 184 -19.46 -6.94 41.09
CA LEU A 184 -18.23 -6.39 41.65
C LEU A 184 -18.60 -5.18 42.50
N SER A 185 -19.21 -5.41 43.68
CA SER A 185 -19.53 -4.36 44.66
C SER A 185 -18.63 -4.39 45.89
N ASP A 186 -17.73 -5.37 46.05
CA ASP A 186 -16.90 -5.48 47.25
C ASP A 186 -15.42 -5.73 46.91
N ARG A 187 -14.71 -4.68 46.50
CA ARG A 187 -13.26 -4.60 46.66
C ARG A 187 -12.91 -3.26 47.31
N PRO A 188 -12.21 -3.25 48.45
CA PRO A 188 -11.82 -2.00 49.10
C PRO A 188 -10.84 -1.25 48.18
N VAL A 189 -11.19 0.02 47.91
CA VAL A 189 -10.33 0.97 47.22
C VAL A 189 -9.15 1.29 48.14
N THR A 190 -7.97 0.74 47.85
CA THR A 190 -6.72 1.23 48.42
C THR A 190 -6.06 2.19 47.42
N ASN A 191 -5.72 3.37 47.93
CA ASN A 191 -5.34 4.57 47.18
C ASN A 191 -4.18 4.39 46.19
N VAL A 192 -4.43 4.98 45.01
CA VAL A 192 -3.55 5.76 44.12
C VAL A 192 -2.06 5.83 44.48
N GLU A 193 -1.21 5.30 43.59
CA GLU A 193 0.06 5.92 43.23
C GLU A 193 0.22 5.95 41.69
N THR A 194 0.75 7.07 41.23
CA THR A 194 0.78 7.63 39.88
C THR A 194 1.62 6.85 38.86
N GLY A 195 1.12 6.71 37.64
CA GLY A 195 1.92 6.30 36.47
C GLY A 195 1.05 5.94 35.27
N ALA A 196 0.78 6.91 34.39
CA ALA A 196 -0.20 6.86 33.31
C ALA A 196 -0.08 5.63 32.37
N SER A 197 -1.18 4.89 32.26
CA SER A 197 -1.41 3.80 31.30
C SER A 197 -2.13 4.37 30.07
N LEU A 198 -1.47 4.39 28.91
CA LEU A 198 -2.05 4.78 27.61
C LEU A 198 -2.86 3.64 26.98
N VAL A 199 -3.91 3.21 27.66
CA VAL A 199 -4.98 2.40 27.05
C VAL A 199 -6.26 3.13 27.38
N TRP A 200 -6.72 4.03 26.51
CA TRP A 200 -8.12 4.51 26.37
C TRP A 200 -8.18 5.61 25.29
N LEU A 201 -8.16 5.25 24.01
CA LEU A 201 -8.67 6.10 22.91
C LEU A 201 -9.19 5.21 21.76
N ALA A 202 -10.12 4.32 22.08
CA ALA A 202 -10.89 3.57 21.09
C ALA A 202 -12.37 3.57 21.47
N SER A 203 -13.01 4.74 21.40
CA SER A 203 -14.48 4.84 21.33
C SER A 203 -15.04 6.16 20.79
N GLU A 204 -14.24 7.20 20.49
CA GLU A 204 -14.82 8.48 20.04
C GLU A 204 -14.77 8.74 18.52
N VAL A 205 -14.11 7.92 17.71
CA VAL A 205 -14.06 8.14 16.25
C VAL A 205 -15.26 7.53 15.51
N VAL A 206 -15.97 6.57 16.12
CA VAL A 206 -17.11 5.89 15.46
C VAL A 206 -18.44 6.66 15.64
N ALA A 207 -18.53 7.58 16.61
CA ALA A 207 -19.73 8.40 16.81
C ALA A 207 -19.79 9.66 15.92
N ALA A 208 -18.66 10.12 15.36
CA ALA A 208 -18.59 11.39 14.62
C ALA A 208 -19.00 11.31 13.14
N LEU A 209 -19.27 10.11 12.59
CA LEU A 209 -19.66 9.93 11.18
C LEU A 209 -21.15 9.59 10.98
N ALA A 210 -21.95 9.57 12.04
CA ALA A 210 -23.38 9.25 11.97
C ALA A 210 -24.32 10.47 12.05
N SER A 211 -23.79 11.70 12.10
CA SER A 211 -24.60 12.91 12.33
C SER A 211 -24.54 13.96 11.21
N SER A 212 -23.97 13.66 10.04
CA SER A 212 -23.92 14.62 8.91
C SER A 212 -24.87 14.26 7.76
N VAL A 213 -25.94 13.51 8.03
CA VAL A 213 -27.03 13.23 7.07
C VAL A 213 -28.37 13.42 7.77
N VAL A 214 -28.62 14.61 8.31
CA VAL A 214 -29.93 15.32 8.33
C VAL A 214 -29.60 16.77 8.69
N ASP A 215 -29.53 17.62 7.67
CA ASP A 215 -30.09 19.00 7.65
C ASP A 215 -29.92 19.58 6.23
#